data_AF-A0A7S2B8V9-F1
#
_entry.id   AF-A0A7S2B8V9-F1
#
_cell.length_a   1.000
_cell.length_b   1.000
_cell.length_c   1.000
_cell.angle_alpha   90.00
_cell.angle_beta   90.00
_cell.angle_gamma   90.00
#
_symmetry.space_group_name_H-M   'P 1'
#
loop_
_entity.id
_entity.type
_entity.pdbx_description
1 polymer ?
#
loop_
_entity_poly.entity_id
_entity_poly.type
_entity_poly.pdbx_seq_one_letter_code
_entity_poly.pdbx_strand_id
1 'polypeptide(L)'
;EQCDPCPDRFTTTDKGSASCDVCQANYYMRNRTSVECHPCPEVGVRCGTVGNQLAALRVEPGYFRAAPGAETVYPCELGEEACLGGNLTGDASCGQGYEGIMCSSCETDFYMDSFSMTCRDCTDGAGGVAPLLVLVAIAVIVGVVVAFNYTYLKNYFEGRMEQLFMHMNQGTMMMVTWQIVSGLSQAHSFRGGSSYPAPFRYFVNVLEVFMFDVFVMFHTECIAKTNYAHKLAVSLGVVMSFGVLAVAIGAATTAFWGGTVVRSSSVKNYVVLIYLVLPMMSTMA
;
A
#
# COMPACT_ATOMS: atom_id res chain seq x y z
N GLU A 1 0.89 -3.61 64.52
CA GLU A 1 -0.03 -3.53 63.37
C GLU A 1 0.38 -4.62 62.38
N GLN A 2 -0.56 -5.46 61.96
CA GLN A 2 -0.30 -6.61 61.08
C GLN A 2 -0.85 -6.25 59.70
N CYS A 3 0.01 -6.28 58.66
CA CYS A 3 -0.43 -6.07 57.29
C CYS A 3 -0.79 -7.42 56.65
N ASP A 4 -1.99 -7.52 56.10
CA ASP A 4 -2.37 -8.65 55.27
C ASP A 4 -1.71 -8.51 53.88
N PRO A 5 -1.29 -9.62 53.25
CA PRO A 5 -0.73 -9.59 51.90
C PRO A 5 -1.77 -9.15 50.88
N CYS A 6 -1.34 -8.44 49.83
CA CYS A 6 -2.22 -8.03 48.74
C CYS A 6 -2.79 -9.25 47.98
N PRO A 7 -4.02 -9.14 47.42
CA PRO A 7 -4.58 -10.14 46.53
C PRO A 7 -3.70 -10.41 45.30
N ASP A 8 -3.86 -11.58 44.68
CA ASP A 8 -3.08 -11.99 43.51
C ASP A 8 -3.05 -10.91 42.43
N ARG A 9 -1.85 -10.62 41.91
CA ARG A 9 -1.55 -9.61 40.87
C ARG A 9 -1.67 -8.14 41.29
N PHE A 10 -2.06 -7.87 42.54
CA PHE A 10 -2.05 -6.52 43.12
C PHE A 10 -0.82 -6.28 43.99
N THR A 11 -0.43 -5.02 44.10
CA THR A 11 0.67 -4.55 44.94
C THR A 11 0.35 -3.12 45.43
N THR A 12 1.24 -2.58 46.26
CA THR A 12 1.23 -1.19 46.70
C THR A 12 2.12 -0.33 45.80
N THR A 13 1.85 0.98 45.73
CA THR A 13 2.71 1.94 45.00
C THR A 13 4.05 2.16 45.68
N ASP A 14 4.05 2.25 47.01
CA ASP A 14 5.22 2.60 47.83
C ASP A 14 5.24 1.81 49.15
N LYS A 15 6.42 1.79 49.79
CA LYS A 15 6.60 1.20 51.12
C LYS A 15 5.75 1.96 52.15
N GLY A 16 4.90 1.23 52.87
CA GLY A 16 4.02 1.79 53.90
C GLY A 16 2.65 2.23 53.41
N SER A 17 2.32 2.05 52.12
CA SER A 17 0.94 2.21 51.65
C SER A 17 0.04 1.13 52.24
N ALA A 18 -1.17 1.53 52.64
CA ALA A 18 -2.22 0.64 53.14
C ALA A 18 -3.17 0.14 52.04
N SER A 19 -3.01 0.60 50.79
CA SER A 19 -3.89 0.25 49.66
C SER A 19 -3.20 -0.68 48.65
N CYS A 20 -3.84 -1.81 48.37
CA CYS A 20 -3.46 -2.76 47.31
C CYS A 20 -4.24 -2.47 46.02
N ASP A 21 -4.11 -1.26 45.49
CA ASP A 21 -4.93 -0.74 44.39
C ASP A 21 -4.20 -0.67 43.04
N VAL A 22 -2.94 -1.12 42.97
CA VAL A 22 -2.14 -1.11 41.74
C VAL A 22 -1.74 -2.51 41.30
N CYS A 23 -1.67 -2.72 39.98
CA CYS A 23 -1.22 -3.98 39.41
C CYS A 23 0.29 -4.15 39.56
N GLN A 24 0.73 -5.39 39.81
CA GLN A 24 2.12 -5.80 39.79
C GLN A 24 2.76 -5.59 38.42
N ALA A 25 4.10 -5.66 38.36
CA ALA A 25 4.82 -5.64 37.10
C ALA A 25 4.31 -6.73 36.13
N ASN A 26 4.29 -6.42 34.84
CA ASN A 26 3.73 -7.23 33.75
C ASN A 26 2.19 -7.40 33.78
N TYR A 27 1.49 -6.63 34.61
CA TYR A 27 0.03 -6.57 34.60
C TYR A 27 -0.44 -5.13 34.41
N TYR A 28 -1.60 -4.97 33.78
CA TYR A 28 -2.24 -3.68 33.59
C TYR A 28 -3.71 -3.72 34.00
N MET A 29 -4.23 -2.54 34.34
CA MET A 29 -5.61 -2.35 34.78
C MET A 29 -6.41 -1.67 33.66
N ARG A 30 -7.58 -2.20 33.29
CA ARG A 30 -8.42 -1.61 32.22
C ARG A 30 -8.99 -0.25 32.63
N ASN A 31 -9.45 -0.16 33.88
CA ASN A 31 -9.99 1.07 34.46
C ASN A 31 -9.62 1.10 35.96
N ARG A 32 -9.45 2.27 36.58
CA ARG A 32 -9.15 2.38 38.02
C ARG A 32 -10.24 1.80 38.93
N THR A 33 -11.43 1.55 38.39
CA THR A 33 -12.53 0.90 39.10
C THR A 33 -12.60 -0.61 38.87
N SER A 34 -11.74 -1.19 38.01
CA SER A 34 -11.75 -2.63 37.74
C SER A 34 -11.02 -3.38 38.86
N VAL A 35 -11.62 -4.42 39.40
CA VAL A 35 -11.01 -5.26 40.45
C VAL A 35 -10.07 -6.34 39.86
N GLU A 36 -9.65 -6.18 38.59
CA GLU A 36 -8.89 -7.21 37.88
C GLU A 36 -7.67 -6.62 37.17
N CYS A 37 -6.54 -7.30 37.34
CA CYS A 37 -5.28 -7.03 36.67
C CYS A 37 -5.07 -8.05 35.53
N HIS A 38 -5.06 -7.55 34.30
CA HIS A 38 -4.88 -8.36 33.11
C HIS A 38 -3.38 -8.52 32.78
N PRO A 39 -2.96 -9.70 32.28
CA PRO A 39 -1.58 -9.91 31.88
C PRO A 39 -1.23 -8.99 30.71
N CYS A 40 -0.01 -8.45 30.73
CA CYS A 40 0.50 -7.69 29.60
C CYS A 40 0.71 -8.60 28.38
N PRO A 41 0.42 -8.13 27.16
CA PRO A 41 0.91 -8.76 25.95
C PRO A 41 2.43 -8.99 26.01
N GLU A 42 2.90 -10.15 25.56
CA GLU A 42 4.33 -10.50 25.58
C GLU A 42 5.16 -9.68 24.59
N VAL A 43 4.52 -9.08 23.58
CA VAL A 43 5.18 -8.41 22.45
C VAL A 43 4.54 -7.05 22.20
N GLY A 44 5.37 -6.04 21.92
CA GLY A 44 4.95 -4.72 21.46
C GLY A 44 4.51 -3.76 22.57
N VAL A 45 4.60 -4.16 23.84
CA VAL A 45 4.20 -3.36 25.00
C VAL A 45 5.23 -3.46 26.13
N ARG A 46 5.57 -2.32 26.74
CA ARG A 46 6.40 -2.25 27.95
C ARG A 46 5.55 -2.06 29.20
N CYS A 47 5.46 -3.13 29.99
CA CYS A 47 4.66 -3.19 31.22
C CYS A 47 5.48 -3.66 32.44
N GLY A 48 6.81 -3.54 32.38
CA GLY A 48 7.70 -3.99 33.46
C GLY A 48 7.64 -3.14 34.75
N THR A 49 6.93 -2.02 34.74
CA THR A 49 6.71 -1.15 35.90
C THR A 49 5.45 -1.54 36.68
N VAL A 50 5.32 -1.07 37.92
CA VAL A 50 4.11 -1.26 38.73
C VAL A 50 3.06 -0.21 38.36
N GLY A 51 1.78 -0.57 38.41
CA GLY A 51 0.66 0.37 38.27
C GLY A 51 0.31 0.78 36.83
N ASN A 52 0.58 -0.09 35.85
CA ASN A 52 0.23 0.20 34.45
C ASN A 52 -1.30 0.26 34.27
N GLN A 53 -1.74 1.23 33.47
CA GLN A 53 -3.15 1.42 33.12
C GLN A 53 -3.30 1.29 31.62
N LEU A 54 -4.40 0.71 31.15
CA LEU A 54 -4.66 0.53 29.72
C LEU A 54 -4.58 1.86 28.99
N ALA A 55 -5.19 2.92 29.52
CA ALA A 55 -5.15 4.26 28.92
C ALA A 55 -3.71 4.80 28.75
N ALA A 56 -2.80 4.46 29.67
CA ALA A 56 -1.44 4.96 29.72
C ALA A 56 -0.38 3.91 29.31
N LEU A 57 -0.81 2.83 28.66
CA LEU A 57 0.04 1.68 28.35
C LEU A 57 1.11 2.09 27.33
N ARG A 58 2.38 1.81 27.65
CA ARG A 58 3.51 2.23 26.83
C ARG A 58 3.82 1.18 25.77
N VAL A 59 3.61 1.54 24.52
CA VAL A 59 3.87 0.73 23.33
C VAL A 59 5.36 0.80 22.95
N GLU A 60 5.90 -0.27 22.41
CA GLU A 60 7.28 -0.30 21.92
C GLU A 60 7.42 0.42 20.56
N PRO A 61 8.60 0.98 20.23
CA PRO A 61 8.88 1.43 18.86
C PRO A 61 8.65 0.29 17.86
N GLY A 62 8.15 0.62 16.68
CA GLY A 62 7.77 -0.36 15.66
C GLY A 62 6.40 -1.01 15.89
N TYR A 63 5.63 -0.55 16.88
CA TYR A 63 4.28 -1.02 17.16
C TYR A 63 3.28 0.14 17.24
N PHE A 64 2.06 -0.12 16.77
CA PHE A 64 0.97 0.84 16.68
C PHE A 64 -0.22 0.44 17.55
N ARG A 65 -0.81 1.45 18.20
CA ARG A 65 -2.03 1.30 19.00
C ARG A 65 -3.06 2.34 18.58
N ALA A 66 -4.22 1.87 18.12
CA ALA A 66 -5.25 2.72 17.54
C ALA A 66 -5.90 3.70 18.53
N ALA A 67 -6.09 3.28 19.79
CA ALA A 67 -6.77 4.10 20.80
C ALA A 67 -6.28 3.79 22.22
N PRO A 68 -6.46 4.71 23.19
CA PRO A 68 -6.03 4.49 24.58
C PRO A 68 -6.73 3.30 25.25
N GLY A 69 -7.95 2.97 24.82
CA GLY A 69 -8.71 1.81 25.31
C GLY A 69 -8.48 0.52 24.51
N ALA A 70 -7.60 0.51 23.50
CA ALA A 70 -7.31 -0.68 22.72
C ALA A 70 -6.29 -1.55 23.47
N GLU A 71 -6.65 -2.82 23.69
CA GLU A 71 -5.78 -3.83 24.31
C GLU A 71 -4.80 -4.46 23.31
N THR A 72 -5.19 -4.46 22.04
CA THR A 72 -4.38 -5.00 20.95
C THR A 72 -3.44 -3.94 20.40
N VAL A 73 -2.23 -4.40 20.09
CA VAL A 73 -1.16 -3.61 19.49
C VAL A 73 -0.72 -4.35 18.23
N TYR A 74 -0.46 -3.61 17.16
CA TYR A 74 -0.12 -4.17 15.86
C TYR A 74 1.32 -3.81 15.48
N PRO A 75 2.09 -4.74 14.87
CA PRO A 75 3.42 -4.43 14.37
C PRO A 75 3.34 -3.49 13.16
N CYS A 76 4.22 -2.49 13.10
CA CYS A 76 4.29 -1.50 12.04
C CYS A 76 5.07 -2.07 10.84
N GLU A 77 4.51 -2.03 9.63
CA GLU A 77 5.20 -2.56 8.44
C GLU A 77 6.40 -1.71 8.02
N LEU A 78 6.33 -0.40 8.29
CA LEU A 78 7.37 0.59 7.97
C LEU A 78 8.38 0.78 9.12
N GLY A 79 8.33 -0.08 10.14
CA GLY A 79 9.32 -0.12 11.21
C GLY A 79 9.19 0.99 12.27
N GLU A 80 10.31 1.26 12.96
CA GLU A 80 10.36 2.17 14.12
C GLU A 80 10.35 3.65 13.73
N GLU A 81 10.75 4.00 12.51
CA GLU A 81 10.72 5.39 12.01
C GLU A 81 9.29 5.87 11.80
N ALA A 82 8.42 5.00 11.30
CA ALA A 82 7.00 5.29 11.11
C ALA A 82 6.22 5.19 12.44
N CYS A 83 6.50 4.18 13.26
CA CYS A 83 5.83 3.99 14.56
C CYS A 83 6.79 4.23 15.72
N LEU A 84 6.76 5.43 16.29
CA LEU A 84 7.63 5.82 17.41
C LEU A 84 7.28 5.09 18.72
N GLY A 85 6.04 4.62 18.84
CA GLY A 85 5.51 3.97 20.04
C GLY A 85 5.29 4.96 21.19
N GLY A 86 5.47 4.50 22.42
CA GLY A 86 5.28 5.30 23.63
C GLY A 86 3.85 5.26 24.15
N ASN A 87 3.40 6.36 24.78
CA ASN A 87 2.04 6.47 25.36
C ASN A 87 1.02 7.10 24.39
N LEU A 88 1.46 7.43 23.18
CA LEU A 88 0.62 8.05 22.17
C LEU A 88 -0.20 6.97 21.44
N THR A 89 -1.31 7.37 20.83
CA THR A 89 -2.24 6.46 20.14
C THR A 89 -2.76 7.10 18.87
N GLY A 90 -3.16 6.27 17.89
CA GLY A 90 -3.58 6.75 16.58
C GLY A 90 -2.44 7.48 15.87
N ASP A 91 -2.79 8.49 15.07
CA ASP A 91 -1.81 9.25 14.27
C ASP A 91 -0.77 9.97 15.13
N ALA A 92 -1.08 10.30 16.39
CA ALA A 92 -0.12 10.91 17.30
C ALA A 92 1.05 9.99 17.67
N SER A 93 0.93 8.67 17.43
CA SER A 93 2.03 7.72 17.62
C SER A 93 2.95 7.59 16.40
N CYS A 94 2.60 8.25 15.29
CA CYS A 94 3.36 8.20 14.05
C CYS A 94 4.54 9.16 14.07
N GLY A 95 5.59 8.77 13.33
CA GLY A 95 6.74 9.61 13.04
C GLY A 95 6.38 10.78 12.13
N GLN A 96 7.32 11.72 11.99
CA GLN A 96 7.14 12.87 11.11
C GLN A 96 6.94 12.42 9.65
N GLY A 97 5.91 12.93 8.98
CA GLY A 97 5.61 12.58 7.59
C GLY A 97 4.83 11.28 7.42
N TYR A 98 4.40 10.63 8.51
CA TYR A 98 3.59 9.41 8.50
C TYR A 98 2.23 9.66 9.17
N GLU A 99 1.17 9.10 8.58
CA GLU A 99 -0.19 9.18 9.09
C GLU A 99 -0.97 7.88 8.84
N GLY A 100 -2.15 7.77 9.46
CA GLY A 100 -3.10 6.68 9.23
C GLY A 100 -2.90 5.48 10.14
N ILE A 101 -3.70 4.44 9.89
CA ILE A 101 -3.66 3.22 10.69
C ILE A 101 -2.29 2.54 10.51
N MET A 102 -1.61 2.25 11.63
CA MET A 102 -0.27 1.65 11.61
C MET A 102 0.77 2.54 10.90
N CYS A 103 0.51 3.85 10.79
CA CYS A 103 1.39 4.83 10.18
C CYS A 103 1.84 4.43 8.77
N SER A 104 0.95 3.75 8.02
CA SER A 104 1.27 3.16 6.71
C SER A 104 1.15 4.14 5.55
N SER A 105 0.60 5.33 5.78
CA SER A 105 0.42 6.38 4.77
C SER A 105 1.35 7.55 5.05
N CYS A 106 1.69 8.31 4.01
CA CYS A 106 2.48 9.53 4.16
C CYS A 106 1.56 10.73 4.42
N GLU A 107 2.02 11.62 5.30
CA GLU A 107 1.35 12.90 5.59
C GLU A 107 1.37 13.80 4.35
N THR A 108 0.58 14.88 4.38
CA THR A 108 0.60 15.88 3.31
C THR A 108 2.00 16.44 3.07
N ASP A 109 2.35 16.63 1.80
CA ASP A 109 3.67 17.06 1.33
C ASP A 109 4.78 16.01 1.49
N PHE A 110 4.42 14.77 1.85
CA PHE A 110 5.30 13.60 1.78
C PHE A 110 4.80 12.61 0.72
N TYR A 111 5.70 11.78 0.22
CA TYR A 111 5.40 10.69 -0.70
C TYR A 111 6.12 9.41 -0.30
N MET A 112 5.52 8.25 -0.60
CA MET A 112 6.14 6.95 -0.34
C MET A 112 7.17 6.62 -1.42
N ASP A 113 8.44 6.46 -1.03
CA ASP A 113 9.50 6.05 -1.95
C ASP A 113 9.51 4.51 -2.10
N SER A 114 9.27 4.01 -3.33
CA SER A 114 9.16 2.57 -3.59
C SER A 114 10.44 1.77 -3.34
N PHE A 115 11.61 2.43 -3.33
CA PHE A 115 12.89 1.75 -3.18
C PHE A 115 13.29 1.61 -1.71
N SER A 116 13.13 2.68 -0.94
CA SER A 116 13.46 2.73 0.48
C SER A 116 12.30 2.36 1.41
N MET A 117 11.05 2.32 0.90
CA MET A 117 9.84 2.09 1.70
C MET A 117 9.72 3.12 2.85
N THR A 118 10.05 4.39 2.58
CA THR A 118 9.99 5.48 3.55
C THR A 118 9.25 6.69 2.96
N CYS A 119 8.60 7.47 3.82
CA CYS A 119 7.98 8.74 3.44
C CYS A 119 9.06 9.83 3.33
N ARG A 120 9.16 10.46 2.15
CA ARG A 120 10.09 11.56 1.88
C ARG A 120 9.34 12.85 1.58
N ASP A 121 9.93 13.97 1.97
CA ASP A 121 9.39 15.30 1.73
C ASP A 121 9.44 15.64 0.23
N CYS A 122 8.37 16.23 -0.29
CA CYS A 122 8.25 16.70 -1.65
C CYS A 122 9.22 17.85 -1.99
N THR A 123 9.77 18.56 -1.00
CA THR A 123 10.66 19.72 -1.25
C THR A 123 12.07 19.36 -1.74
N ASP A 124 12.56 18.15 -1.46
CA ASP A 124 13.96 17.75 -1.73
C ASP A 124 14.22 17.29 -3.18
N GLY A 125 13.29 17.62 -4.09
CA GLY A 125 13.61 17.75 -5.52
C GLY A 125 13.55 16.44 -6.30
N ALA A 126 12.35 16.13 -6.80
CA ALA A 126 12.07 15.32 -8.02
C ALA A 126 10.56 15.03 -8.17
N GLY A 127 9.74 15.34 -7.16
CA GLY A 127 8.32 15.01 -7.11
C GLY A 127 7.50 15.67 -8.23
N GLY A 128 6.75 14.85 -8.96
CA GLY A 128 5.64 15.29 -9.79
C GLY A 128 5.93 15.38 -11.30
N VAL A 129 6.73 16.37 -11.71
CA VAL A 129 6.78 16.78 -13.13
C VAL A 129 7.94 16.19 -13.92
N ALA A 130 9.09 15.94 -13.28
CA ALA A 130 10.29 15.44 -13.96
C ALA A 130 10.08 14.05 -14.62
N PRO A 131 9.55 13.02 -13.92
CA PRO A 131 9.28 11.73 -14.55
C PRO A 131 8.25 11.83 -15.68
N LEU A 132 7.25 12.72 -15.55
CA LEU A 132 6.23 12.93 -16.59
C LEU A 132 6.82 13.56 -17.85
N LEU A 133 7.71 14.55 -17.72
CA LEU A 133 8.43 15.14 -18.84
C LEU A 133 9.34 14.12 -19.54
N VAL A 134 10.01 13.25 -18.78
CA VAL A 134 10.84 12.18 -19.34
C VAL A 134 9.98 11.18 -20.13
N LEU A 135 8.85 10.75 -19.58
CA LEU A 135 7.95 9.83 -20.28
C LEU A 135 7.33 10.45 -21.54
N VAL A 136 6.92 11.72 -21.48
CA VAL A 136 6.44 12.46 -22.66
C VAL A 136 7.55 12.58 -23.69
N ALA A 137 8.78 12.90 -23.29
CA ALA A 137 9.92 12.97 -24.20
C ALA A 137 10.20 11.62 -24.88
N ILE A 138 10.18 10.51 -24.12
CA ILE A 138 10.32 9.16 -24.67
C ILE A 138 9.19 8.85 -25.65
N ALA A 139 7.93 9.13 -25.29
CA ALA A 139 6.78 8.89 -26.15
C ALA A 139 6.87 9.70 -27.47
N VAL A 140 7.31 10.95 -27.40
CA VAL A 140 7.55 11.80 -28.59
C VAL A 140 8.69 11.22 -29.43
N ILE A 141 9.82 10.84 -28.84
CA ILE A 141 10.95 10.24 -29.55
C ILE A 141 10.51 8.94 -30.25
N VAL A 142 9.79 8.06 -29.55
CA VAL A 142 9.26 6.82 -30.13
C VAL A 142 8.28 7.14 -31.25
N GLY A 143 7.35 8.07 -31.05
CA GLY A 143 6.39 8.49 -32.08
C GLY A 143 7.08 9.04 -33.33
N VAL A 144 8.12 9.86 -33.15
CA VAL A 144 8.94 10.41 -34.25
C VAL A 144 9.69 9.30 -34.97
N VAL A 145 10.37 8.40 -34.24
CA VAL A 145 11.09 7.25 -34.84
C VAL A 145 10.14 6.35 -35.63
N VAL A 146 8.95 6.06 -35.08
CA VAL A 146 7.91 5.26 -35.75
C VAL A 146 7.38 5.97 -36.98
N ALA A 147 7.15 7.28 -36.93
CA ALA A 147 6.69 8.06 -38.08
C ALA A 147 7.74 8.09 -39.20
N PHE A 148 9.01 8.34 -38.86
CA PHE A 148 10.11 8.35 -39.83
C PHE A 148 10.33 6.99 -40.50
N ASN A 149 10.15 5.91 -39.75
CA ASN A 149 10.38 4.55 -40.24
C ASN A 149 9.07 3.81 -40.54
N TYR A 150 7.96 4.51 -40.72
CA TYR A 150 6.62 3.91 -40.79
C TYR A 150 6.50 2.82 -41.86
N THR A 151 7.03 3.07 -43.06
CA THR A 151 6.99 2.12 -44.18
C THR A 151 7.84 0.88 -43.91
N TYR A 152 9.01 1.06 -43.29
CA TYR A 152 9.89 -0.04 -42.90
C TYR A 152 9.25 -0.88 -41.78
N LEU A 153 8.75 -0.25 -40.72
CA LEU A 153 8.08 -0.93 -39.62
C LEU A 153 6.84 -1.67 -40.11
N LYS A 154 6.03 -1.06 -40.97
CA LYS A 154 4.82 -1.70 -41.52
C LYS A 154 5.16 -3.00 -42.24
N ASN A 155 6.13 -2.97 -43.15
CA ASN A 155 6.54 -4.16 -43.90
C ASN A 155 7.17 -5.23 -42.99
N TYR A 156 7.94 -4.79 -41.98
CA TYR A 156 8.52 -5.70 -40.99
C TYR A 156 7.46 -6.39 -40.11
N PHE A 157 6.46 -5.63 -39.65
CA PHE A 157 5.36 -6.16 -38.83
C PHE A 157 4.44 -7.09 -39.64
N GLU A 158 4.10 -6.74 -40.88
CA GLU A 158 3.25 -7.58 -41.74
C GLU A 158 3.88 -8.96 -41.98
N GLY A 159 5.20 -9.02 -42.22
CA GLY A 159 5.90 -10.30 -42.44
C GLY A 159 6.10 -11.17 -41.20
N ARG A 160 5.95 -10.62 -39.99
CA ARG A 160 6.24 -11.31 -38.73
C ARG A 160 5.06 -11.33 -37.75
N MET A 161 3.88 -10.89 -38.22
CA MET A 161 2.70 -10.70 -37.40
C MET A 161 2.26 -11.97 -36.66
N GLU A 162 2.35 -13.14 -37.30
CA GLU A 162 1.99 -14.41 -36.66
C GLU A 162 2.91 -14.77 -35.50
N GLN A 163 4.22 -14.60 -35.66
CA GLN A 163 5.20 -14.85 -34.59
C GLN A 163 5.06 -13.84 -33.46
N LEU A 164 4.84 -12.57 -33.79
CA LEU A 164 4.57 -11.53 -32.81
C LEU A 164 3.29 -11.81 -32.03
N PHE A 165 2.23 -12.29 -32.68
CA PHE A 165 0.99 -12.67 -32.01
C PHE A 165 1.20 -13.83 -31.02
N MET A 166 1.98 -14.84 -31.39
CA MET A 166 2.32 -15.95 -30.50
C MET A 166 3.14 -15.49 -29.28
N HIS A 167 4.16 -14.65 -29.49
CA HIS A 167 4.97 -14.10 -28.39
C HIS A 167 4.18 -13.14 -27.50
N MET A 168 3.27 -12.33 -28.06
CA MET A 168 2.37 -11.49 -27.27
C MET A 168 1.43 -12.32 -26.39
N ASN A 169 0.93 -13.45 -26.90
CA ASN A 169 0.08 -14.34 -26.10
C ASN A 169 0.86 -14.97 -24.92
N GLN A 170 2.10 -15.41 -25.16
CA GLN A 170 3.00 -15.89 -24.10
C GLN A 170 3.31 -14.79 -23.08
N GLY A 171 3.61 -13.58 -23.54
CA GLY A 171 3.86 -12.43 -22.67
C GLY A 171 2.64 -12.03 -21.85
N THR A 172 1.45 -12.09 -22.44
CA THR A 172 0.18 -11.83 -21.73
C THR A 172 -0.03 -12.86 -20.63
N MET A 173 0.23 -14.14 -20.90
CA MET A 173 0.14 -15.20 -19.90
C MET A 173 1.11 -14.96 -18.74
N MET A 174 2.36 -14.61 -19.02
CA MET A 174 3.35 -14.26 -17.98
C MET A 174 2.92 -13.06 -17.13
N MET A 175 2.41 -12.00 -17.77
CA MET A 175 1.90 -10.83 -17.04
C MET A 175 0.72 -11.19 -16.14
N VAL A 176 -0.26 -11.94 -16.65
CA VAL A 176 -1.41 -12.36 -15.85
C VAL A 176 -0.99 -13.24 -14.68
N THR A 177 -0.06 -14.20 -14.89
CA THR A 177 0.44 -15.03 -13.79
C THR A 177 1.16 -14.22 -12.74
N TRP A 178 1.93 -13.22 -13.14
CA TRP A 178 2.63 -12.35 -12.21
C TRP A 178 1.64 -11.46 -11.43
N GLN A 179 0.62 -10.89 -12.09
CA GLN A 179 -0.44 -10.13 -11.43
C GLN A 179 -1.19 -10.97 -10.38
N ILE A 180 -1.48 -12.23 -10.68
CA ILE A 180 -2.14 -13.14 -9.73
C ILE A 180 -1.25 -13.40 -8.52
N VAL A 181 0.05 -13.69 -8.74
CA VAL A 181 1.00 -14.00 -7.67
C VAL A 181 1.22 -12.80 -6.74
N SER A 182 1.38 -11.60 -7.31
CA SER A 182 1.56 -10.36 -6.54
C SER A 182 0.27 -9.95 -5.81
N GLY A 183 -0.88 -9.96 -6.49
CA GLY A 183 -2.17 -9.59 -5.91
C GLY A 183 -2.63 -10.52 -4.78
N LEU A 184 -2.30 -11.81 -4.86
CA LEU A 184 -2.63 -12.77 -3.79
C LEU A 184 -1.87 -12.49 -2.48
N SER A 185 -0.63 -12.00 -2.57
CA SER A 185 0.17 -11.58 -1.41
C SER A 185 -0.57 -10.53 -0.58
N GLN A 186 -1.00 -9.46 -1.27
CA GLN A 186 -1.65 -8.30 -0.65
C GLN A 186 -3.04 -8.65 -0.11
N ALA A 187 -3.80 -9.49 -0.83
CA ALA A 187 -5.10 -9.95 -0.35
C ALA A 187 -4.99 -10.79 0.93
N HIS A 188 -3.90 -11.55 1.09
CA HIS A 188 -3.67 -12.37 2.28
C HIS A 188 -3.22 -11.52 3.48
N SER A 189 -2.34 -10.53 3.28
CA SER A 189 -1.95 -9.60 4.34
C SER A 189 -3.13 -8.78 4.85
N PHE A 190 -4.01 -8.31 3.94
CA PHE A 190 -5.21 -7.55 4.30
C PHE A 190 -6.19 -8.35 5.19
N ARG A 191 -6.23 -9.68 5.05
CA ARG A 191 -7.07 -10.58 5.89
C ARG A 191 -6.44 -10.90 7.25
N GLY A 192 -5.30 -10.30 7.59
CA GLY A 192 -4.53 -10.59 8.80
C GLY A 192 -3.69 -11.87 8.69
N GLY A 193 -3.48 -12.38 7.48
CA GLY A 193 -2.57 -13.50 7.23
C GLY A 193 -1.11 -13.02 7.17
N SER A 194 -0.17 -13.90 7.53
CA SER A 194 1.26 -13.62 7.33
C SER A 194 1.61 -13.51 5.84
N SER A 195 2.53 -12.62 5.47
CA SER A 195 3.11 -12.61 4.11
C SER A 195 3.71 -13.97 3.74
N TYR A 196 4.05 -14.16 2.47
CA TYR A 196 4.68 -15.39 2.03
C TYR A 196 5.92 -15.78 2.88
N PRO A 197 6.09 -17.06 3.25
CA PRO A 197 7.26 -17.50 3.99
C PRO A 197 8.55 -17.34 3.15
N ALA A 198 9.68 -17.11 3.81
CA ALA A 198 10.98 -17.13 3.14
C ALA A 198 11.27 -18.54 2.56
N PRO A 199 11.85 -18.66 1.36
CA PRO A 199 12.47 -17.61 0.53
C PRO A 199 11.53 -16.94 -0.48
N PHE A 200 10.28 -17.40 -0.62
CA PHE A 200 9.37 -16.94 -1.67
C PHE A 200 9.04 -15.45 -1.58
N ARG A 201 9.05 -14.87 -0.37
CA ARG A 201 8.94 -13.42 -0.15
C ARG A 201 9.95 -12.61 -0.95
N TYR A 202 11.21 -13.05 -1.05
CA TYR A 202 12.22 -12.32 -1.82
C TYR A 202 11.89 -12.28 -3.31
N PHE A 203 11.34 -13.38 -3.83
CA PHE A 203 10.92 -13.45 -5.23
C PHE A 203 9.73 -12.54 -5.50
N VAL A 204 8.73 -12.53 -4.60
CA VAL A 204 7.55 -11.68 -4.74
C VAL A 204 7.91 -10.19 -4.61
N ASN A 205 8.80 -9.81 -3.70
CA ASN A 205 9.25 -8.42 -3.58
C ASN A 205 9.94 -7.91 -4.86
N VAL A 206 10.72 -8.76 -5.55
CA VAL A 206 11.29 -8.40 -6.85
C VAL A 206 10.21 -8.20 -7.90
N LEU A 207 9.16 -9.03 -7.86
CA LEU A 207 8.01 -8.91 -8.75
C LEU A 207 7.16 -7.67 -8.47
N GLU A 208 7.07 -7.20 -7.23
CA GLU A 208 6.32 -5.99 -6.87
C GLU A 208 6.95 -4.71 -7.44
N VAL A 209 8.27 -4.62 -7.55
CA VAL A 209 8.97 -3.45 -8.15
C VAL A 209 8.53 -3.19 -9.59
N PHE A 210 8.13 -4.23 -10.32
CA PHE A 210 7.69 -4.09 -11.70
C PHE A 210 6.19 -3.75 -11.81
N MET A 211 5.42 -3.73 -10.71
CA MET A 211 4.05 -3.23 -10.75
C MET A 211 4.12 -1.73 -11.04
N PHE A 212 3.81 -1.36 -12.28
CA PHE A 212 3.80 0.04 -12.70
C PHE A 212 2.67 0.78 -11.99
N ASP A 213 2.89 1.20 -10.74
CA ASP A 213 2.04 2.17 -10.07
C ASP A 213 2.41 3.56 -10.59
N VAL A 214 1.58 4.01 -11.52
CA VAL A 214 1.73 5.29 -12.21
C VAL A 214 1.65 6.46 -11.22
N PHE A 215 0.88 6.34 -10.13
CA PHE A 215 0.73 7.42 -9.15
C PHE A 215 1.92 7.54 -8.21
N VAL A 216 2.52 6.40 -7.84
CA VAL A 216 3.77 6.35 -7.07
C VAL A 216 4.93 6.80 -7.95
N MET A 217 5.04 6.31 -9.19
CA MET A 217 6.09 6.72 -10.13
C MET A 217 6.06 8.24 -10.42
N PHE A 218 4.86 8.82 -10.57
CA PHE A 218 4.71 10.26 -10.80
C PHE A 218 4.59 11.08 -9.53
N HIS A 219 4.67 10.48 -8.34
CA HIS A 219 4.59 11.19 -7.05
C HIS A 219 3.45 12.20 -7.01
N THR A 220 2.26 11.77 -7.47
CA THR A 220 1.11 12.68 -7.68
C THR A 220 0.61 13.32 -6.38
N GLU A 221 0.97 12.74 -5.24
CA GLU A 221 0.71 13.25 -3.89
C GLU A 221 1.39 14.60 -3.64
N CYS A 222 2.51 14.88 -4.33
CA CYS A 222 3.21 16.18 -4.26
C CYS A 222 2.56 17.27 -5.13
N ILE A 223 1.74 16.91 -6.12
CA ILE A 223 1.11 17.89 -7.04
C ILE A 223 -0.26 18.31 -6.50
N ALA A 224 -1.02 17.36 -5.97
CA ALA A 224 -2.35 17.60 -5.43
C ALA A 224 -2.66 16.63 -4.30
N LYS A 225 -3.47 17.07 -3.34
CA LYS A 225 -4.01 16.20 -2.30
C LYS A 225 -4.93 15.16 -2.95
N THR A 226 -4.43 13.95 -3.12
CA THR A 226 -5.17 12.83 -3.72
C THR A 226 -5.55 11.81 -2.67
N ASN A 227 -6.83 11.78 -2.30
CA ASN A 227 -7.39 10.65 -1.56
C ASN A 227 -7.52 9.43 -2.47
N TYR A 228 -7.70 8.24 -1.89
CA TYR A 228 -7.98 6.99 -2.61
C TYR A 228 -9.11 7.14 -3.65
N ALA A 229 -10.20 7.84 -3.29
CA ALA A 229 -11.32 8.08 -4.20
C ALA A 229 -10.93 8.87 -5.45
N HIS A 230 -9.98 9.82 -5.34
CA HIS A 230 -9.48 10.58 -6.48
C HIS A 230 -8.60 9.72 -7.37
N LYS A 231 -7.68 8.93 -6.78
CA LYS A 231 -6.83 7.97 -7.52
C LYS A 231 -7.69 6.96 -8.28
N LEU A 232 -8.74 6.44 -7.64
CA LEU A 232 -9.71 5.52 -8.25
C LEU A 232 -10.54 6.17 -9.36
N ALA A 233 -11.02 7.40 -9.16
CA ALA A 233 -11.82 8.08 -10.18
C ALA A 233 -11.00 8.43 -11.43
N VAL A 234 -9.76 8.92 -11.25
CA VAL A 234 -8.86 9.24 -12.36
C VAL A 234 -8.51 7.97 -13.13
N SER A 235 -8.16 6.89 -12.42
CA SER A 235 -7.80 5.62 -13.06
C SER A 235 -8.93 5.00 -13.87
N LEU A 236 -10.12 4.88 -13.28
CA LEU A 236 -11.31 4.38 -13.99
C LEU A 236 -11.69 5.31 -15.15
N GLY A 237 -11.60 6.62 -14.95
CA GLY A 237 -11.85 7.61 -16.01
C GLY A 237 -10.92 7.44 -17.21
N VAL A 238 -9.62 7.23 -16.97
CA VAL A 238 -8.62 6.98 -18.02
C VAL A 238 -8.95 5.69 -18.78
N VAL A 239 -9.22 4.58 -18.08
CA VAL A 239 -9.59 3.31 -18.73
C VAL A 239 -10.85 3.48 -19.58
N MET A 240 -11.90 4.11 -19.04
CA MET A 240 -13.13 4.36 -19.76
C MET A 240 -12.92 5.26 -20.99
N SER A 241 -12.04 6.25 -20.90
CA SER A 241 -11.71 7.13 -22.03
C SER A 241 -11.04 6.37 -23.18
N PHE A 242 -10.12 5.44 -22.87
CA PHE A 242 -9.55 4.55 -23.87
C PHE A 242 -10.60 3.61 -24.48
N GLY A 243 -11.60 3.19 -23.70
CA GLY A 243 -12.72 2.39 -24.17
C GLY A 243 -13.59 3.13 -25.19
N VAL A 244 -13.97 4.35 -24.86
CA VAL A 244 -14.74 5.21 -25.77
C VAL A 244 -13.96 5.45 -27.06
N LEU A 245 -12.66 5.74 -26.97
CA LEU A 245 -11.81 5.92 -28.13
C LEU A 245 -11.72 4.65 -28.99
N ALA A 246 -11.53 3.48 -28.36
CA ALA A 246 -11.46 2.20 -29.07
C ALA A 246 -12.77 1.87 -29.80
N VAL A 247 -13.91 2.14 -29.16
CA VAL A 247 -15.24 1.96 -29.76
C VAL A 247 -15.47 2.97 -30.89
N ALA A 248 -15.06 4.23 -30.73
CA ALA A 248 -15.18 5.26 -31.76
C ALA A 248 -14.33 4.91 -33.00
N ILE A 249 -13.09 4.46 -32.82
CA ILE A 249 -12.23 3.96 -33.91
C ILE A 249 -12.84 2.71 -34.54
N GLY A 250 -13.39 1.80 -33.74
CA GLY A 250 -14.11 0.62 -34.22
C GLY A 250 -15.32 0.99 -35.09
N ALA A 251 -16.14 1.94 -34.64
CA ALA A 251 -17.29 2.44 -35.36
C ALA A 251 -16.89 3.12 -36.68
N ALA A 252 -15.88 4.00 -36.64
CA ALA A 252 -15.34 4.66 -37.82
C ALA A 252 -14.83 3.66 -38.85
N THR A 253 -13.99 2.70 -38.43
CA THR A 253 -13.45 1.67 -39.34
C THR A 253 -14.56 0.80 -39.96
N THR A 254 -15.59 0.43 -39.18
CA THR A 254 -16.74 -0.31 -39.73
C THR A 254 -17.61 0.51 -40.69
N ALA A 255 -17.71 1.82 -40.48
CA ALA A 255 -18.44 2.71 -41.38
C ALA A 255 -17.72 2.84 -42.74
N PHE A 256 -16.39 2.82 -42.75
CA PHE A 256 -15.58 2.93 -43.97
C PHE A 256 -15.40 1.60 -44.73
N TRP A 257 -15.24 0.48 -44.03
CA TRP A 257 -14.83 -0.80 -44.64
C TRP A 257 -15.90 -1.89 -44.57
N GLY A 258 -17.03 -1.63 -43.90
CA GLY A 258 -18.09 -2.62 -43.66
C GLY A 258 -17.70 -3.64 -42.58
N GLY A 259 -18.62 -3.97 -41.67
CA GLY A 259 -18.40 -4.93 -40.59
C GLY A 259 -19.24 -4.67 -39.35
N THR A 260 -19.02 -5.45 -38.29
CA THR A 260 -19.67 -5.26 -36.98
C THR A 260 -18.69 -4.63 -35.98
N VAL A 261 -19.12 -3.59 -35.28
CA VAL A 261 -18.29 -2.81 -34.33
C VAL A 261 -17.63 -3.71 -33.28
N VAL A 262 -18.36 -4.70 -32.77
CA VAL A 262 -17.92 -5.61 -31.71
C VAL A 262 -16.80 -6.55 -32.16
N ARG A 263 -16.69 -6.85 -33.46
CA ARG A 263 -15.64 -7.74 -34.02
C ARG A 263 -14.39 -6.96 -34.44
N SER A 264 -14.37 -5.64 -34.24
CA SER A 264 -13.22 -4.79 -34.53
C SER A 264 -12.03 -5.14 -33.62
N SER A 265 -10.83 -5.16 -34.21
CA SER A 265 -9.56 -5.38 -33.49
C SER A 265 -9.38 -4.41 -32.31
N SER A 266 -9.90 -3.19 -32.44
CA SER A 266 -9.83 -2.15 -31.40
C SER A 266 -10.56 -2.54 -30.11
N VAL A 267 -11.75 -3.16 -30.22
CA VAL A 267 -12.55 -3.57 -29.05
C VAL A 267 -11.90 -4.76 -28.33
N LYS A 268 -11.34 -5.71 -29.09
CA LYS A 268 -10.58 -6.85 -28.52
C LYS A 268 -9.36 -6.36 -27.74
N ASN A 269 -8.59 -5.43 -28.32
CA ASN A 269 -7.39 -4.89 -27.66
C ASN A 269 -7.75 -4.06 -26.42
N TYR A 270 -8.87 -3.35 -26.43
CA TYR A 270 -9.37 -2.64 -25.27
C TYR A 270 -9.74 -3.60 -24.12
N VAL A 271 -10.42 -4.71 -24.40
CA VAL A 271 -10.73 -5.73 -23.37
C VAL A 271 -9.46 -6.30 -22.76
N VAL A 272 -8.44 -6.59 -23.57
CA VAL A 272 -7.12 -7.05 -23.06
C VAL A 272 -6.48 -5.97 -22.19
N LEU A 273 -6.51 -4.70 -22.61
CA LEU A 273 -5.98 -3.58 -21.83
C LEU A 273 -6.70 -3.44 -20.49
N ILE A 274 -8.03 -3.57 -20.44
CA ILE A 274 -8.81 -3.58 -19.19
C ILE A 274 -8.32 -4.70 -18.26
N TYR A 275 -8.19 -5.92 -18.77
CA TYR A 275 -7.75 -7.08 -17.97
C TYR A 275 -6.34 -6.90 -17.41
N LEU A 276 -5.46 -6.20 -18.13
CA LEU A 276 -4.09 -5.93 -17.68
C LEU A 276 -4.00 -4.75 -16.72
N VAL A 277 -4.80 -3.71 -16.91
CA VAL A 277 -4.70 -2.46 -16.13
C VAL A 277 -5.49 -2.55 -14.83
N LEU A 278 -6.70 -3.11 -14.84
CA LEU A 278 -7.58 -3.14 -13.64
C LEU A 278 -6.93 -3.76 -12.40
N PRO A 279 -6.22 -4.91 -12.48
CA PRO A 279 -5.58 -5.51 -11.30
C PRO A 279 -4.51 -4.59 -10.71
N MET A 280 -3.73 -3.90 -11.54
CA MET A 280 -2.72 -2.93 -11.06
C MET A 280 -3.36 -1.71 -10.39
N MET A 281 -4.55 -1.28 -10.82
CA MET A 281 -5.25 -0.17 -10.17
C MET A 281 -5.89 -0.59 -8.84
N SER A 282 -6.30 -1.85 -8.71
CA SER A 282 -6.96 -2.36 -7.49
C SER A 282 -6.01 -2.58 -6.30
N THR A 283 -4.70 -2.63 -6.54
CA THR A 283 -3.67 -2.75 -5.50
C THR A 283 -3.20 -1.40 -4.96
N MET A 284 -3.74 -0.28 -5.46
CA MET A 284 -3.37 1.09 -5.07
C MET A 284 -4.06 1.56 -3.77
N ALA A 285 -4.22 0.66 -2.81
CA ALA A 285 -4.85 0.90 -1.51
C ALA A 285 -3.88 0.63 -0.38
#